data_AF-A0A960EHD1-F1
#
_entry.id   AF-A0A960EHD1-F1
#
_cell.length_a   1.000
_cell.length_b   1.000
_cell.length_c   1.000
_cell.angle_alpha   90.00
_cell.angle_beta   90.00
_cell.angle_gamma   90.00
#
_symmetry.space_group_name_H-M   'P 1'
#
loop_
_entity.id
_entity.type
_entity.pdbx_description
1 polymer ?
#
loop_
_entity_poly.entity_id
_entity_poly.type
_entity_poly.pdbx_seq_one_letter_code
_entity_poly.pdbx_strand_id
1 'polypeptide(L)' 'MTDVGTITVRLDEGDEELLDELAKRHGSRSDAIRAAIRELSGHERRQEALAKLVEEWNAEFGEPTQEELDRIDKLYFQ' A
#
# COMPACT_ATOMS: atom_id res chain seq x y z
N MET A 1 20.51 -4.07 19.58
CA MET A 1 19.38 -4.47 20.43
C MET A 1 18.19 -3.68 19.93
N THR A 2 17.26 -4.31 19.22
CA THR A 2 16.08 -3.61 18.69
C THR A 2 15.15 -3.34 19.87
N ASP A 3 14.92 -2.08 20.20
CA ASP A 3 14.01 -1.73 21.29
C ASP A 3 12.57 -2.05 20.87
N VAL A 4 11.80 -2.66 21.77
CA VAL A 4 10.41 -3.07 21.51
C VAL A 4 9.50 -2.21 22.37
N GLY A 5 8.86 -1.22 21.74
CA GLY A 5 7.81 -0.42 22.36
C GLY A 5 6.48 -1.15 22.39
N THR A 6 5.69 -0.91 23.44
CA THR A 6 4.28 -1.34 23.52
C THR A 6 3.38 -0.14 23.20
N ILE A 7 2.37 -0.35 22.36
CA ILE A 7 1.37 0.65 22.01
C ILE A 7 0.00 0.06 22.29
N THR A 8 -0.86 0.84 22.95
CA THR A 8 -2.28 0.50 23.17
C THR A 8 -3.12 1.24 22.16
N VAL A 9 -3.98 0.51 21.44
CA VAL A 9 -4.89 1.06 20.42
C VAL A 9 -6.32 0.78 20.84
N ARG A 10 -7.23 1.71 20.58
CA ARG A 10 -8.68 1.52 20.75
C ARG A 10 -9.30 1.29 19.38
N LEU A 11 -10.10 0.24 19.27
CA LEU A 11 -10.81 -0.14 18.07
C LEU A 11 -12.31 -0.06 18.34
N ASP A 12 -13.10 0.12 17.29
CA ASP A 12 -14.52 -0.14 17.39
C ASP A 12 -14.80 -1.65 17.31
N GLU A 13 -16.05 -2.04 17.56
CA GLU A 13 -16.46 -3.45 17.60
C GLU A 13 -16.18 -4.18 16.27
N GLY A 14 -16.41 -3.51 15.14
CA GLY A 14 -16.18 -4.11 13.82
C GLY A 14 -14.69 -4.33 13.53
N ASP A 15 -13.86 -3.38 13.91
CA ASP A 15 -12.40 -3.49 13.79
C ASP A 15 -11.83 -4.56 14.75
N GLU A 16 -12.39 -4.72 15.95
CA GLU A 16 -12.01 -5.80 16.86
C GLU A 16 -12.34 -7.19 16.28
N GLU A 17 -13.54 -7.35 15.72
CA GLU A 17 -13.95 -8.59 15.06
C GLU A 17 -13.05 -8.92 13.86
N LEU A 18 -12.76 -7.94 13.01
CA LEU A 18 -11.86 -8.09 11.88
C LEU A 18 -10.45 -8.49 12.35
N LEU A 19 -9.95 -7.85 13.40
CA LEU A 19 -8.64 -8.15 13.96
C LEU A 19 -8.59 -9.59 14.53
N ASP A 20 -9.67 -10.09 15.12
CA ASP A 20 -9.77 -11.47 15.56
C ASP A 20 -9.74 -12.47 14.39
N GLU A 21 -10.44 -12.19 13.29
CA GLU A 21 -10.38 -13.01 12.09
C GLU A 21 -8.99 -13.01 11.44
N LEU A 22 -8.30 -11.87 11.46
CA LEU A 22 -6.92 -11.78 10.99
C LEU A 22 -5.96 -12.53 11.94
N ALA A 23 -6.16 -12.44 13.24
CA ALA A 23 -5.34 -13.13 14.24
C ALA A 23 -5.37 -14.66 14.03
N LYS A 24 -6.51 -15.23 13.60
CA LYS A 24 -6.59 -16.67 13.25
C LYS A 24 -5.62 -17.07 12.13
N ARG A 25 -5.36 -16.17 11.18
CA ARG A 25 -4.45 -16.40 10.05
C ARG A 25 -3.00 -16.09 10.38
N HIS A 26 -2.75 -15.08 11.22
CA HIS A 26 -1.41 -14.58 11.52
C HIS A 26 -0.84 -15.05 12.87
N GLY A 27 -1.60 -15.81 13.65
CA GLY A 27 -1.21 -16.41 14.93
C GLY A 27 -1.58 -15.56 16.15
N SER A 28 -1.48 -14.24 16.07
CA SER A 28 -1.91 -13.32 17.13
C SER A 28 -2.41 -11.98 16.58
N ARG A 29 -3.16 -11.22 17.37
CA ARG A 29 -3.56 -9.84 17.03
C ARG A 29 -2.34 -8.96 16.76
N SER A 30 -1.29 -9.09 17.58
CA SER A 30 -0.05 -8.33 17.41
C SER A 30 0.68 -8.68 16.11
N ASP A 31 0.68 -9.94 15.71
CA ASP A 31 1.33 -10.36 14.46
C ASP A 31 0.51 -9.96 13.23
N ALA A 32 -0.83 -9.99 13.34
CA ALA A 32 -1.71 -9.43 12.32
C ALA A 32 -1.47 -7.92 12.13
N ILE A 33 -1.40 -7.14 13.22
CA ILE A 33 -1.10 -5.70 13.15
C ILE A 33 0.28 -5.46 12.54
N ARG A 34 1.31 -6.21 12.94
CA ARG A 34 2.65 -6.09 12.35
C ARG A 34 2.67 -6.42 10.86
N ALA A 35 1.91 -7.43 10.44
CA ALA A 35 1.78 -7.79 9.03
C ALA A 35 1.11 -6.65 8.24
N ALA A 36 0.00 -6.12 8.74
CA ALA A 36 -0.71 -5.00 8.13
C ALA A 36 0.17 -3.73 8.02
N ILE A 37 0.92 -3.38 9.07
CA ILE A 37 1.86 -2.25 9.05
C ILE A 37 2.93 -2.46 7.98
N ARG A 38 3.50 -3.67 7.88
CA ARG A 38 4.52 -3.98 6.85
C ARG A 38 3.94 -3.88 5.44
N GLU A 39 2.70 -4.34 5.26
CA GLU A 39 2.01 -4.26 3.98
C GLU A 39 1.74 -2.82 3.58
N LEU A 40 1.23 -2.00 4.50
CA LEU A 40 0.98 -0.57 4.29
C LEU A 40 2.28 0.17 3.95
N SER A 41 3.33 0.01 4.76
CA SER A 41 4.64 0.61 4.47
C SER A 41 5.21 0.12 3.14
N GLY A 42 4.97 -1.14 2.77
CA GLY A 42 5.37 -1.66 1.47
C GLY A 42 4.59 -1.01 0.32
N HIS A 43 3.30 -0.74 0.51
CA HIS A 43 2.46 -0.05 -0.45
C HIS A 43 2.88 1.40 -0.65
N GLU A 44 3.10 2.16 0.43
CA GLU A 44 3.59 3.54 0.38
C GLU A 44 4.91 3.64 -0.38
N ARG A 45 5.90 2.79 -0.04
CA ARG A 45 7.18 2.76 -0.76
C ARG A 45 7.03 2.44 -2.24
N ARG A 46 6.11 1.54 -2.60
CA ARG A 46 5.84 1.20 -4.01
C ARG A 46 5.20 2.38 -4.73
N GLN A 47 4.28 3.10 -4.09
CA GLN A 47 3.68 4.31 -4.67
C GLN A 47 4.73 5.40 -4.86
N GLU A 48 5.59 5.66 -3.88
CA GLU A 48 6.69 6.62 -4.00
C GLU A 48 7.66 6.23 -5.11
N ALA A 49 8.05 4.95 -5.18
CA ALA A 49 8.94 4.46 -6.23
C ALA A 49 8.30 4.57 -7.63
N LEU A 50 7.00 4.27 -7.75
CA LEU A 50 6.27 4.42 -9.01
C LEU A 50 6.15 5.89 -9.41
N ALA A 51 5.85 6.79 -8.48
CA ALA A 51 5.79 8.22 -8.73
C ALA A 51 7.14 8.74 -9.24
N LYS A 52 8.25 8.34 -8.60
CA LYS A 52 9.61 8.69 -9.03
C LYS A 52 9.93 8.15 -10.43
N LEU A 53 9.55 6.90 -10.71
CA LEU A 53 9.74 6.31 -12.04
C LEU A 53 8.98 7.08 -13.12
N VAL A 54 7.74 7.50 -12.84
CA VAL A 54 6.93 8.32 -13.75
C VAL A 54 7.56 9.70 -13.94
N GLU A 55 8.06 10.32 -12.87
CA GLU A 55 8.77 11.61 -12.96
C GLU A 55 10.03 11.50 -13.83
N GLU A 56 10.86 10.48 -13.61
CA GLU A 56 12.06 10.22 -14.41
C GLU A 56 11.71 9.99 -15.89
N TRP A 57 10.66 9.21 -16.15
CA TRP A 57 10.16 8.96 -17.50
C TRP A 57 9.67 10.24 -18.18
N ASN A 58 8.88 11.05 -17.48
CA ASN A 58 8.37 12.31 -18.00
C ASN A 58 9.49 13.33 -18.23
N ALA A 59 10.57 13.29 -17.44
CA ALA A 59 11.74 14.12 -17.67
C ALA A 59 12.51 13.71 -18.95
N GLU A 60 12.56 12.41 -19.27
CA GLU A 60 13.27 11.89 -20.45
C GLU A 60 12.43 12.02 -21.74
N PHE A 61 11.13 11.73 -21.66
CA PHE A 61 10.26 11.59 -22.83
C PHE A 61 9.14 12.63 -22.93
N GLY A 62 8.96 13.47 -21.90
CA GLY A 62 7.83 14.39 -21.78
C GLY A 62 6.59 13.73 -21.15
N GLU A 63 5.72 14.56 -20.57
CA GLU A 63 4.43 14.09 -20.06
C GLU A 63 3.50 13.71 -21.23
N PRO A 64 2.82 12.54 -21.18
CA PRO A 64 1.85 12.17 -22.19
C PRO A 64 0.69 13.16 -22.26
N THR A 65 0.25 13.48 -23.47
CA THR A 65 -0.97 14.25 -23.69
C THR A 65 -2.21 13.40 -23.42
N GLN A 66 -3.35 14.05 -23.14
CA GLN A 66 -4.62 13.34 -22.96
C GLN A 66 -5.00 12.50 -24.19
N GLU A 67 -4.72 12.99 -25.40
CA GLU A 67 -5.00 12.26 -26.64
C GLU A 67 -4.18 10.95 -26.76
N GLU A 68 -2.94 10.96 -26.28
CA GLU A 68 -2.08 9.77 -26.24
C GLU A 68 -2.57 8.76 -25.19
N LEU A 69 -2.99 9.24 -24.02
CA LEU A 69 -3.56 8.39 -22.97
C LEU A 69 -4.86 7.72 -23.44
N ASP A 70 -5.76 8.47 -24.07
CA ASP A 70 -7.03 7.95 -24.61
C ASP A 70 -6.77 6.89 -25.69
N ARG A 71 -5.72 7.07 -26.50
CA ARG A 71 -5.31 6.08 -27.51
C ARG A 71 -4.79 4.79 -26.87
N ILE A 72 -3.98 4.90 -25.81
CA ILE A 72 -3.44 3.74 -25.08
C ILE A 72 -4.57 2.96 -24.39
N ASP A 73 -5.51 3.65 -23.75
CA ASP A 73 -6.67 3.05 -23.08
C ASP A 73 -7.46 2.14 -24.05
N LYS A 74 -7.77 2.70 -25.24
CA LYS A 74 -8.48 1.99 -26.30
C LYS A 74 -7.74 0.78 -26.88
N LEU A 75 -6.41 0.78 -26.87
CA LEU A 75 -5.60 -0.29 -27.47
C LEU A 75 -5.35 -1.46 -26.54
N TYR A 76 -5.33 -1.23 -25.22
CA TYR A 76 -4.81 -2.21 -24.26
C TYR A 76 -5.77 -2.54 -23.11
N PHE A 77 -6.80 -1.74 -22.86
CA PHE A 77 -7.64 -1.86 -21.67
C PHE A 77 -9.15 -1.95 -21.95
N GLN A 78 -9.55 -1.97 -23.23
CA GLN A 78 -10.91 -2.33 -23.70
C GLN A 78 -10.94 -3.74 -24.30
#